data_AF-A0A1C6CV48-F1
#
_entry.id   AF-A0A1C6CV48-F1
#
_cell.length_a   1.000
_cell.length_b   1.000
_cell.length_c   1.000
_cell.angle_alpha   90.00
_cell.angle_beta   90.00
_cell.angle_gamma   90.00
#
_symmetry.space_group_name_H-M   'P 1'
#
loop_
_entity.id
_entity.type
_entity.pdbx_description
1 polymer ?
#
loop_
_entity_poly.entity_id
_entity_poly.type
_entity_poly.pdbx_seq_one_letter_code
_entity_poly.pdbx_strand_id
1 'polypeptide(L)'
;MLVINCESDYYKEEMNKAIYCLKIYDYISAKKHIQNIIIKDFSKPQGHNLLGIMYELQGNLNLARRHYRASYSLDPTFEAASKNLERISSFFYNSEDIDYGDKINLNDKTNYNLVYDKNNIGRLVKV
;
A
#
# COMPACT_ATOMS: atom_id res chain seq x y z
N MET A 1 27.37 -6.86 16.25
CA MET A 1 26.67 -5.62 16.66
C MET A 1 25.55 -5.39 15.67
N LEU A 2 24.33 -5.85 16.00
CA LEU A 2 23.15 -5.79 15.14
C LEU A 2 22.35 -4.54 15.49
N VAL A 3 22.47 -3.47 14.70
CA VAL A 3 21.71 -2.24 14.91
C VAL A 3 21.26 -1.69 13.56
N ILE A 4 20.39 -2.41 12.83
CA ILE A 4 19.64 -1.85 11.68
C ILE A 4 18.16 -2.32 11.62
N ASN A 5 17.70 -3.34 12.36
CA ASN A 5 16.31 -3.84 12.22
C ASN A 5 15.19 -3.02 12.89
N CYS A 6 15.48 -2.06 13.76
CA CYS A 6 14.46 -1.44 14.62
C CYS A 6 13.47 -0.52 13.87
N GLU A 7 13.90 0.14 12.78
CA GLU A 7 13.06 1.13 12.08
C GLU A 7 12.03 0.50 11.14
N SER A 8 12.41 -0.60 10.48
CA SER A 8 11.51 -1.45 9.69
C SER A 8 10.39 -2.01 10.56
N ASP A 9 10.74 -2.44 11.77
CA ASP A 9 9.81 -3.05 12.71
C ASP A 9 8.79 -2.02 13.22
N TYR A 10 9.21 -0.80 13.55
CA TYR A 10 8.30 0.28 13.94
C TYR A 10 7.31 0.67 12.83
N TYR A 11 7.79 0.86 11.59
CA TYR A 11 6.93 1.23 10.48
C TYR A 11 5.84 0.18 10.23
N LYS A 12 6.23 -1.09 10.25
CA LYS A 12 5.31 -2.23 10.10
C LYS A 12 4.33 -2.31 11.27
N GLU A 13 4.78 -2.04 12.49
CA GLU A 13 3.92 -2.03 13.67
C GLU A 13 2.84 -0.94 13.58
N GLU A 14 3.21 0.30 13.24
CA GLU A 14 2.25 1.38 13.07
C GLU A 14 1.26 1.11 11.93
N MET A 15 1.72 0.48 10.84
CA MET A 15 0.85 0.02 9.75
C MET A 15 -0.17 -1.03 10.24
N ASN A 16 0.27 -2.03 11.00
CA ASN A 16 -0.63 -3.05 11.56
C ASN A 16 -1.67 -2.43 12.50
N LYS A 17 -1.27 -1.49 13.37
CA LYS A 17 -2.19 -0.78 14.27
C LYS A 17 -3.20 0.06 13.50
N ALA A 18 -2.76 0.82 12.49
CA ALA A 18 -3.64 1.60 11.64
C ALA A 18 -4.69 0.72 10.96
N ILE A 19 -4.28 -0.39 10.36
CA ILE A 19 -5.16 -1.33 9.67
C ILE A 19 -6.17 -1.96 10.65
N TYR A 20 -5.71 -2.37 11.84
CA TYR A 20 -6.58 -2.88 12.88
C TYR A 20 -7.64 -1.84 13.27
N CYS A 21 -7.24 -0.60 13.57
CA CYS A 21 -8.16 0.48 13.92
C CYS A 21 -9.17 0.78 12.81
N LEU A 22 -8.76 0.75 11.54
CA LEU A 22 -9.68 0.92 10.41
C LEU A 22 -10.71 -0.21 10.32
N LYS A 23 -10.29 -1.47 10.52
CA LYS A 23 -11.18 -2.65 10.49
C LYS A 23 -12.23 -2.64 11.61
N ILE A 24 -11.93 -2.00 12.74
CA ILE A 24 -12.89 -1.79 13.84
C ILE A 24 -13.56 -0.42 13.83
N TYR A 25 -13.40 0.36 12.75
CA TYR A 25 -13.97 1.71 12.58
C TYR A 25 -13.54 2.76 13.62
N ASP A 26 -12.42 2.55 14.32
CA ASP A 26 -11.79 3.57 15.17
C ASP A 26 -10.93 4.52 14.34
N TYR A 27 -11.60 5.50 13.73
CA TYR A 27 -10.94 6.47 12.85
C TYR A 27 -9.99 7.42 13.58
N ILE A 28 -10.19 7.65 14.88
CA ILE A 28 -9.34 8.56 15.66
C ILE A 28 -7.96 7.93 15.84
N SER A 29 -7.92 6.69 16.32
CA SER A 29 -6.68 5.94 16.48
C SER A 29 -6.04 5.61 15.13
N ALA A 30 -6.84 5.23 14.13
CA ALA A 30 -6.35 4.97 12.78
C ALA A 30 -5.61 6.19 12.22
N LYS A 31 -6.22 7.38 12.29
CA LYS A 31 -5.60 8.62 11.80
C LYS A 31 -4.27 8.92 12.50
N LYS A 32 -4.19 8.70 13.82
CA LYS A 32 -2.96 8.89 14.59
C LYS A 32 -1.83 7.97 14.09
N HIS A 33 -2.10 6.68 13.93
CA HIS A 33 -1.12 5.73 13.41
C HIS A 33 -0.72 6.05 11.97
N ILE A 34 -1.67 6.42 11.12
CA ILE A 34 -1.40 6.83 9.73
C ILE A 34 -0.51 8.08 9.68
N GLN A 35 -0.72 9.05 10.58
CA GLN A 35 0.16 10.23 10.67
C GLN A 35 1.59 9.83 11.08
N ASN A 36 1.77 8.91 12.02
CA ASN A 36 3.09 8.41 12.40
C ASN A 36 3.81 7.75 11.21
N ILE A 37 3.08 6.97 10.40
CA ILE A 37 3.60 6.35 9.16
C ILE A 37 4.11 7.43 8.19
N ILE A 38 3.30 8.46 7.93
CA ILE A 38 3.65 9.55 6.98
C ILE A 38 4.81 10.39 7.50
N ILE A 39 4.85 10.70 8.80
CA ILE A 39 5.95 11.46 9.42
C ILE A 39 7.26 10.68 9.32
N LYS A 40 7.22 9.36 9.48
CA LYS A 40 8.40 8.51 9.41
C LYS A 40 8.98 8.45 8.00
N ASP A 41 8.13 8.30 6.99
CA ASP A 41 8.54 8.35 5.58
C ASP A 41 7.38 8.81 4.68
N PHE A 42 7.43 10.09 4.28
CA PHE A 42 6.40 10.71 3.44
C PHE A 42 6.51 10.31 1.96
N SER A 43 7.60 9.64 1.56
CA SER A 43 7.78 9.16 0.18
C SER A 43 7.05 7.84 -0.09
N LYS A 44 6.53 7.20 0.96
CA LYS A 44 5.92 5.86 0.89
C LYS A 44 4.42 5.92 0.59
N PRO A 45 3.91 5.02 -0.28
CA PRO A 45 2.51 5.04 -0.70
C PRO A 45 1.51 4.62 0.41
N GLN A 46 1.94 3.83 1.40
CA GLN A 46 1.06 3.15 2.36
C GLN A 46 0.23 4.13 3.19
N GLY A 47 0.84 5.23 3.68
CA GLY A 47 0.13 6.22 4.49
C GLY A 47 -1.02 6.88 3.74
N HIS A 48 -0.81 7.23 2.47
CA HIS A 48 -1.86 7.77 1.62
C HIS A 48 -2.92 6.73 1.24
N ASN A 49 -2.55 5.47 1.02
CA ASN A 49 -3.54 4.41 0.79
C ASN A 49 -4.46 4.26 2.02
N LEU A 50 -3.89 4.21 3.22
CA LEU A 50 -4.66 4.07 4.46
C LEU A 50 -5.54 5.30 4.76
N LEU A 51 -5.08 6.53 4.43
CA LEU A 51 -5.96 7.71 4.46
C LEU A 51 -7.12 7.59 3.46
N GLY A 52 -6.85 7.07 2.27
CA GLY A 52 -7.87 6.79 1.26
C GLY A 52 -8.95 5.87 1.81
N ILE A 53 -8.53 4.75 2.41
CA ILE A 53 -9.42 3.76 3.05
C ILE A 53 -10.22 4.40 4.18
N MET A 54 -9.56 5.15 5.07
CA MET A 54 -10.23 5.84 6.17
C MET A 54 -11.37 6.74 5.67
N TYR A 55 -11.11 7.55 4.64
CA TYR A 55 -12.14 8.43 4.08
C TYR A 55 -13.23 7.66 3.33
N GLU A 56 -12.89 6.54 2.70
CA GLU A 56 -13.86 5.67 2.05
C GLU A 56 -14.83 5.05 3.05
N LEU A 57 -14.31 4.50 4.16
CA LEU A 57 -15.11 3.94 5.25
C LEU A 57 -16.01 5.00 5.91
N GLN A 58 -15.59 6.26 5.90
CA GLN A 58 -16.39 7.41 6.34
C GLN A 58 -17.41 7.90 5.30
N GLY A 59 -17.46 7.29 4.11
CA GLY A 59 -18.34 7.69 3.00
C GLY A 59 -17.86 8.90 2.20
N ASN A 60 -16.68 9.45 2.50
CA ASN A 60 -16.11 10.59 1.78
C ASN A 60 -15.29 10.11 0.57
N LEU A 61 -16.01 9.63 -0.45
CA LEU A 61 -15.40 9.03 -1.65
C LEU A 61 -14.51 10.01 -2.45
N ASN A 62 -14.79 11.31 -2.36
CA ASN A 62 -13.98 12.34 -3.03
C ASN A 62 -12.60 12.49 -2.40
N LEU A 63 -12.51 12.53 -1.07
CA LEU A 63 -11.23 12.55 -0.37
C LEU A 63 -10.51 11.20 -0.49
N ALA A 64 -11.25 10.09 -0.44
CA ALA A 64 -10.70 8.75 -0.64
C ALA A 64 -9.95 8.66 -1.99
N ARG A 65 -10.62 9.03 -3.10
CA ARG A 65 -10.01 9.06 -4.44
C ARG A 65 -8.76 9.93 -4.52
N ARG A 66 -8.75 11.09 -3.87
CA ARG A 66 -7.56 11.98 -3.84
C ARG A 66 -6.37 11.29 -3.18
N HIS A 67 -6.60 10.64 -2.06
CA HIS A 67 -5.53 9.96 -1.33
C HIS A 67 -5.05 8.67 -2.02
N TYR A 68 -5.95 7.90 -2.64
CA TYR A 68 -5.52 6.78 -3.49
C TYR A 68 -4.69 7.24 -4.68
N ARG A 69 -5.06 8.35 -5.34
CA ARG A 69 -4.24 8.93 -6.41
C ARG A 69 -2.87 9.40 -5.90
N ALA A 70 -2.80 10.01 -4.72
CA ALA A 70 -1.52 10.40 -4.13
C ALA A 70 -0.64 9.17 -3.85
N SER A 71 -1.22 8.10 -3.30
CA SER A 71 -0.54 6.83 -3.07
C SER A 71 0.00 6.23 -4.37
N TYR A 72 -0.84 6.13 -5.40
CA TYR A 72 -0.46 5.63 -6.73
C TYR A 72 0.63 6.48 -7.39
N SER A 73 0.59 7.81 -7.23
CA SER A 73 1.62 8.71 -7.78
C SER A 73 2.97 8.57 -7.09
N LEU A 74 3.00 8.19 -5.81
CA LEU A 74 4.26 7.94 -5.09
C LEU A 74 4.90 6.63 -5.55
N ASP A 75 4.09 5.59 -5.73
CA ASP A 75 4.56 4.29 -6.20
C ASP A 75 3.46 3.58 -7.01
N PRO A 76 3.55 3.62 -8.35
CA PRO A 76 2.63 2.90 -9.21
C PRO A 76 2.69 1.36 -9.08
N THR A 77 3.75 0.81 -8.49
CA THR A 77 3.91 -0.64 -8.28
C THR A 77 3.22 -1.13 -7.01
N PHE A 78 2.80 -0.21 -6.13
CA PHE A 78 2.03 -0.56 -4.93
C PHE A 78 0.58 -0.89 -5.30
N GLU A 79 0.34 -2.18 -5.60
CA GLU A 79 -0.93 -2.67 -6.15
C GLU A 79 -2.18 -2.28 -5.35
N ALA A 80 -2.08 -2.15 -4.03
CA ALA A 80 -3.24 -1.78 -3.20
C ALA A 80 -3.83 -0.41 -3.61
N ALA A 81 -2.97 0.56 -3.96
CA ALA A 81 -3.43 1.88 -4.37
C ALA A 81 -4.18 1.86 -5.70
N SER A 82 -3.66 1.13 -6.70
CA SER A 82 -4.32 1.01 -8.01
C SER A 82 -5.62 0.22 -7.91
N LYS A 83 -5.64 -0.91 -7.20
CA LYS A 83 -6.86 -1.72 -6.96
C LYS A 83 -7.96 -0.92 -6.28
N ASN A 84 -7.63 -0.18 -5.21
CA ASN A 84 -8.61 0.66 -4.52
C ASN A 84 -9.10 1.81 -5.40
N LEU A 85 -8.21 2.46 -6.16
CA LEU A 85 -8.57 3.56 -7.04
C LEU A 85 -9.48 3.10 -8.19
N GLU A 86 -9.19 1.95 -8.78
CA GLU A 86 -10.05 1.32 -9.80
C GLU A 86 -11.42 0.97 -9.22
N ARG A 87 -11.45 0.28 -8.08
CA ARG A 87 -12.69 -0.14 -7.41
C ARG A 87 -13.59 1.04 -7.06
N ILE A 88 -13.05 2.10 -6.45
CA ILE A 88 -13.84 3.29 -6.06
C ILE A 88 -14.28 4.17 -7.24
N SER A 89 -13.62 4.02 -8.40
CA SER A 89 -13.95 4.76 -9.62
C SER A 89 -14.85 3.96 -10.56
N SER A 90 -15.08 2.68 -10.27
CA SER A 90 -15.94 1.80 -11.05
C SER A 90 -17.41 2.21 -10.95
N PHE A 91 -18.15 2.02 -12.04
CA PHE A 91 -19.61 2.15 -12.04
C PHE A 91 -20.27 1.17 -11.07
N PHE A 92 -19.66 0.00 -10.87
CA PHE A 92 -20.10 -1.04 -9.93
C PHE A 92 -19.34 -0.96 -8.62
N TYR A 93 -19.14 0.24 -8.09
CA TYR A 93 -18.50 0.46 -6.80
C TYR A 93 -19.13 -0.41 -5.70
N ASN A 94 -18.29 -1.12 -4.97
CA ASN A 94 -18.62 -1.81 -3.72
C ASN A 94 -17.52 -1.53 -2.69
N SER A 95 -17.86 -1.56 -1.40
CA SER A 95 -16.92 -1.34 -0.30
C SER A 95 -16.42 -2.64 0.35
N GLU A 96 -16.65 -3.79 -0.27
CA GLU A 96 -16.38 -5.09 0.33
C GLU A 96 -14.91 -5.51 0.15
N ASP A 97 -14.31 -5.15 -0.99
CA ASP A 97 -12.95 -5.58 -1.38
C ASP A 97 -11.89 -4.48 -1.24
N ILE A 98 -11.83 -3.83 -0.07
CA ILE A 98 -10.80 -2.83 0.23
C ILE A 98 -9.44 -3.52 0.42
N ASP A 99 -8.41 -3.10 -0.33
CA ASP A 99 -7.04 -3.59 -0.18
C ASP A 99 -6.20 -2.69 0.75
N TYR A 100 -5.89 -3.16 1.94
CA TYR A 100 -5.13 -2.39 2.93
C TYR A 100 -3.63 -2.34 2.62
N GLY A 101 -3.13 -3.15 1.67
CA GLY A 101 -1.71 -3.31 1.41
C GLY A 101 -0.98 -4.14 2.46
N ASP A 102 -1.70 -4.92 3.29
CA ASP A 102 -1.17 -5.89 4.24
C ASP A 102 -0.97 -7.30 3.63
N LYS A 103 -1.43 -7.52 2.41
CA LYS A 103 -1.24 -8.78 1.70
C LYS A 103 0.26 -8.98 1.42
N ILE A 104 0.82 -10.04 1.99
CA ILE A 104 2.16 -10.49 1.63
C ILE A 104 2.11 -10.92 0.17
N ASN A 105 2.80 -10.18 -0.69
CA ASN A 105 2.96 -10.56 -2.08
C ASN A 105 3.91 -11.77 -2.12
N LEU A 106 3.37 -12.99 -1.99
CA LEU A 106 4.13 -14.23 -2.14
C LEU A 106 4.76 -14.35 -3.54
N ASN A 107 4.26 -13.58 -4.51
CA ASN A 107 4.72 -13.50 -5.89
C ASN A 107 5.87 -12.50 -6.12
N ASP A 108 6.24 -11.68 -5.14
CA ASP A 108 7.36 -10.71 -5.27
C ASP A 108 8.75 -11.36 -5.09
N LYS A 109 8.81 -12.67 -4.81
CA LYS A 109 9.96 -13.45 -5.27
C LYS A 109 9.84 -13.52 -6.79
N THR A 110 10.43 -12.54 -7.46
CA THR A 110 10.66 -12.53 -8.90
C THR A 110 11.36 -13.84 -9.27
N ASN A 111 10.57 -14.85 -9.61
CA ASN A 111 10.98 -16.03 -10.33
C ASN A 111 11.28 -15.59 -11.77
N TYR A 112 12.27 -14.72 -11.97
CA TYR A 112 12.76 -14.37 -13.29
C TYR A 112 14.27 -14.43 -13.26
N ASN A 113 14.84 -15.29 -14.10
CA ASN A 113 16.28 -15.33 -14.32
C ASN A 113 16.64 -14.41 -15.49
N LEU A 114 17.70 -13.62 -15.32
CA LEU A 114 18.32 -12.87 -16.41
C LEU A 114 19.24 -13.79 -17.20
N VAL A 115 18.88 -14.11 -18.43
CA VAL A 115 19.67 -14.97 -19.33
C VAL A 115 20.21 -14.14 -20.48
N TYR A 116 21.50 -14.29 -20.79
CA TYR A 116 22.13 -13.65 -21.93
C TYR A 116 22.26 -14.64 -23.09
N ASP A 117 21.92 -14.21 -24.31
CA ASP A 117 22.25 -14.97 -25.50
C ASP A 117 23.71 -14.75 -25.95
N LYS A 118 24.13 -15.48 -26.98
CA LYS A 118 25.49 -15.40 -27.55
C LYS A 118 25.88 -14.01 -28.07
N ASN A 119 24.94 -13.10 -28.23
CA ASN A 119 25.15 -11.72 -28.67
C ASN A 119 25.11 -10.73 -27.49
N ASN A 120 25.14 -11.21 -26.23
CA ASN A 120 24.98 -10.44 -25.00
C ASN A 120 23.63 -9.72 -24.86
N ILE A 121 22.58 -10.22 -25.51
CA ILE A 121 21.23 -9.67 -25.35
C ILE A 121 20.56 -10.39 -24.16
N GLY A 122 20.23 -9.61 -23.13
CA GLY A 122 19.55 -10.09 -21.92
C GLY A 122 18.05 -10.33 -22.13
N ARG A 123 17.52 -11.43 -21.59
CA ARG A 123 16.09 -11.74 -21.56
C ARG A 123 15.68 -12.16 -20.15
N LEU A 124 14.50 -11.71 -19.71
CA LEU A 124 13.90 -12.16 -18.46
C LEU A 124 13.11 -13.46 -18.72
N VAL A 125 13.51 -14.54 -18.06
CA VAL A 125 12.87 -15.86 -18.20
C VAL A 125 12.19 -16.20 -16.89
N LYS A 126 10.87 -16.41 -16.92
CA LYS A 126 10.10 -16.83 -15.74
C LYS A 126 10.56 -18.22 -15.27
N VAL A 127 10.80 -18.38 -13.96
CA VAL A 127 11.23 -19.60 -13.28
C VAL A 127 10.03 -20.35 -12.71
#